data_AF-A0A0B0EMW2-F1
#
_entry.id   AF-A0A0B0EMW2-F1
#
_cell.length_a   1.000
_cell.length_b   1.000
_cell.length_c   1.000
_cell.angle_alpha   90.00
_cell.angle_beta   90.00
_cell.angle_gamma   90.00
#
_symmetry.space_group_name_H-M   'P 1'
#
loop_
_entity.id
_entity.type
_entity.pdbx_description
1 polymer ?
#
loop_
_entity_poly.entity_id
_entity_poly.type
_entity_poly.pdbx_seq_one_letter_code
_entity_poly.pdbx_strand_id
1 'polypeptide(L)'
;MPFLFFHYSEYLKGSTISSTVKAGNPIDNIMKTVLPFFEQVNFNFDKAAKYTNYSPGILNEIKICNSVYHMTFPLKRDNGTIETIHAWRAEHSHHKLPTKGGIRYSTLVNEDEIMALAALMTYKCAIVDVPFGGAKGGIQINVEKYSVGELERITRRYAYELVSKNFIGPGIDVPAPDYGTGEREMAWILDTYTAMTSDKLEARACVTGKPVEQGGIHGRKEATGLGVYYGLREACSFEEDMKPLGLSSGLEGKSIVVQGFGNVGYHSAKFLQEGGAVIMLSQNLMAPSTTLRDWR
;
A
#
# COMPACT_ATOMS: atom_id res chain seq x y z
N MET A 1 -5.22 -21.80 -0.28
CA MET A 1 -4.31 -21.07 0.64
C MET A 1 -4.03 -19.69 0.06
N PRO A 2 -4.57 -18.59 0.61
CA PRO A 2 -4.15 -17.25 0.21
C PRO A 2 -2.88 -16.89 0.98
N PHE A 3 -1.77 -16.75 0.27
CA PHE A 3 -0.52 -16.21 0.81
C PHE A 3 -0.72 -14.72 1.16
N LEU A 4 -0.81 -14.40 2.45
CA LEU A 4 -0.66 -13.03 2.92
C LEU A 4 0.80 -12.60 2.72
N PHE A 5 1.04 -11.71 1.77
CA PHE A 5 2.34 -11.03 1.62
C PHE A 5 2.56 -10.10 2.82
N PHE A 6 3.30 -10.57 3.81
CA PHE A 6 3.99 -9.75 4.80
C PHE A 6 5.46 -10.19 4.83
N HIS A 7 6.36 -9.45 4.17
CA HIS A 7 7.74 -9.22 4.61
C HIS A 7 8.48 -8.34 3.59
N TYR A 8 8.68 -7.05 3.91
CA TYR A 8 9.68 -6.20 3.25
C TYR A 8 10.89 -5.92 4.16
N SER A 9 10.86 -6.39 5.42
CA SER A 9 11.86 -6.01 6.43
C SER A 9 13.05 -6.99 6.58
N GLU A 10 13.04 -8.15 5.93
CA GLU A 10 14.10 -9.16 6.16
C GLU A 10 15.32 -9.07 5.25
N TYR A 11 15.30 -8.25 4.21
CA TYR A 11 16.45 -8.16 3.28
C TYR A 11 17.63 -7.29 3.77
N LEU A 12 17.56 -6.71 4.97
CA LEU A 12 18.59 -5.76 5.45
C LEU A 12 19.45 -6.23 6.63
N LYS A 13 19.35 -7.49 7.12
CA LYS A 13 20.20 -7.94 8.23
C LYS A 13 20.79 -9.34 8.03
N GLY A 14 22.06 -9.36 7.62
CA GLY A 14 23.04 -10.30 8.17
C GLY A 14 23.55 -11.41 7.23
N SER A 15 24.79 -11.25 6.77
CA SER A 15 25.77 -12.34 6.81
C SER A 15 27.18 -11.77 6.70
N THR A 16 27.87 -11.73 7.84
CA THR A 16 29.31 -11.50 7.95
C THR A 16 29.98 -12.86 7.76
N ILE A 17 30.71 -13.10 6.67
CA ILE A 17 31.71 -14.18 6.60
C ILE A 17 32.97 -13.65 5.92
N SER A 18 34.09 -13.99 6.58
CA SER A 18 35.48 -13.63 6.36
C SER A 18 36.08 -14.09 5.03
N SER A 19 37.17 -13.41 4.68
CA SER A 19 38.05 -13.48 3.50
C SER A 19 38.50 -14.86 3.03
N THR A 20 38.49 -15.08 1.71
CA THR A 20 39.71 -15.40 0.92
C THR A 20 39.44 -15.21 -0.58
N VAL A 21 40.26 -14.42 -1.25
CA VAL A 21 40.23 -14.20 -2.70
C VAL A 21 40.73 -15.47 -3.41
N LYS A 22 39.89 -16.09 -4.24
CA LYS A 22 40.33 -16.96 -5.35
C LYS A 22 39.47 -16.72 -6.57
N ALA A 23 40.14 -16.62 -7.71
CA ALA A 23 39.60 -16.29 -9.03
C ALA A 23 38.40 -17.16 -9.41
N GLY A 24 37.30 -16.53 -9.83
CA GLY A 24 36.06 -17.20 -10.25
C GLY A 24 35.19 -16.29 -11.12
N ASN A 25 34.61 -16.92 -12.16
CA ASN A 25 33.67 -16.52 -13.21
C ASN A 25 33.17 -15.05 -13.38
N PRO A 26 32.92 -14.60 -14.64
CA PRO A 26 32.33 -13.29 -14.95
C PRO A 26 30.92 -13.02 -14.39
N ILE A 27 30.31 -14.00 -13.72
CA ILE A 27 28.99 -13.90 -13.09
C ILE A 27 29.10 -13.23 -11.70
N ASP A 28 30.30 -13.22 -11.10
CA ASP A 28 30.54 -12.62 -9.77
C ASP A 28 30.62 -11.08 -9.79
N ASN A 29 30.50 -10.45 -10.97
CA ASN A 29 30.54 -9.00 -11.15
C ASN A 29 29.16 -8.32 -11.24
N ILE A 30 28.05 -9.06 -11.08
CA ILE A 30 26.73 -8.45 -10.87
C ILE A 30 26.65 -8.07 -9.40
N MET A 31 27.15 -6.87 -9.08
CA MET A 31 26.88 -6.19 -7.82
C MET A 31 25.44 -6.45 -7.39
N LYS A 32 25.24 -6.97 -6.16
CA LYS A 32 23.98 -7.10 -5.42
C LYS A 32 22.96 -6.00 -5.78
N THR A 33 22.23 -6.18 -6.87
CA THR A 33 21.29 -5.19 -7.37
C THR A 33 19.96 -5.54 -6.73
N VAL A 34 19.53 -4.72 -5.77
CA VAL A 34 18.16 -4.82 -5.26
C VAL A 34 17.25 -4.58 -6.45
N LEU A 35 16.49 -5.59 -6.86
CA LEU A 35 15.55 -5.48 -7.97
C LEU A 35 14.59 -4.31 -7.71
N PRO A 36 14.19 -3.54 -8.75
CA PRO A 36 13.10 -2.58 -8.64
C PRO A 36 11.85 -3.22 -8.02
N PHE A 37 11.04 -2.44 -7.30
CA PHE A 37 9.91 -3.00 -6.56
C PHE A 37 8.88 -3.63 -7.49
N PHE A 38 8.65 -3.06 -8.68
CA PHE A 38 7.72 -3.65 -9.65
C PHE A 38 8.21 -5.01 -10.14
N GLU A 39 9.51 -5.14 -10.40
CA GLU A 39 10.13 -6.42 -10.77
C GLU A 39 10.06 -7.46 -9.64
N GLN A 40 10.18 -7.04 -8.37
CA GLN A 40 9.96 -7.95 -7.24
C GLN A 40 8.52 -8.47 -7.19
N VAL A 41 7.53 -7.63 -7.50
CA VAL A 41 6.12 -8.07 -7.58
C VAL A 41 5.93 -9.05 -8.75
N ASN A 42 6.48 -8.74 -9.93
CA ASN A 42 6.41 -9.61 -11.10
C ASN A 42 7.11 -10.95 -10.88
N PHE A 43 8.23 -10.97 -10.17
CA PHE A 43 8.89 -12.21 -9.79
C PHE A 43 8.00 -13.12 -8.93
N ASN A 44 7.23 -12.55 -8.01
CA ASN A 44 6.27 -13.31 -7.22
C ASN A 44 5.07 -13.78 -8.05
N PHE A 45 4.60 -12.94 -8.98
CA PHE A 45 3.59 -13.34 -9.95
C PHE A 45 4.07 -14.55 -10.79
N ASP A 46 5.28 -14.50 -11.33
CA ASP A 46 5.86 -15.56 -12.15
C ASP A 46 6.04 -16.88 -11.37
N LYS A 47 6.31 -16.81 -10.05
CA LYS A 47 6.30 -18.00 -9.19
C LYS A 47 4.91 -18.64 -9.13
N ALA A 48 3.87 -17.84 -8.94
CA ALA A 48 2.50 -18.33 -8.85
C ALA A 48 1.95 -18.80 -10.21
N ALA A 49 2.31 -18.11 -11.29
CA ALA A 49 1.84 -18.39 -12.64
C ALA A 49 2.18 -19.81 -13.13
N LYS A 50 3.28 -20.40 -12.64
CA LYS A 50 3.69 -21.79 -12.92
C LYS A 50 2.67 -22.84 -12.50
N TYR A 51 1.77 -22.49 -11.57
CA TYR A 51 0.70 -23.38 -11.10
C TYR A 51 -0.60 -23.19 -11.88
N THR A 52 -0.57 -22.43 -12.98
CA THR A 52 -1.73 -22.16 -13.85
C THR A 52 -1.48 -22.70 -15.25
N ASN A 53 -2.57 -22.92 -16.00
CA ASN A 53 -2.51 -23.40 -17.39
C ASN A 53 -2.73 -22.27 -18.40
N TYR A 54 -2.50 -21.01 -18.00
CA TYR A 54 -2.69 -19.86 -18.89
C TYR A 54 -1.51 -19.70 -19.85
N SER A 55 -1.80 -19.14 -21.03
CA SER A 55 -0.75 -18.90 -22.03
C SER A 55 0.24 -17.83 -21.54
N PRO A 56 1.53 -17.92 -21.95
CA PRO A 56 2.52 -16.91 -21.58
C PRO A 56 2.13 -15.48 -21.99
N GLY A 57 1.40 -15.34 -23.10
CA GLY A 57 0.90 -14.03 -23.56
C GLY A 57 -0.08 -13.39 -22.58
N ILE A 58 -1.05 -14.16 -22.07
CA ILE A 58 -2.02 -13.66 -21.07
C ILE A 58 -1.30 -13.32 -19.77
N LEU A 59 -0.36 -14.17 -19.33
CA LEU A 59 0.40 -13.93 -18.10
C LEU A 59 1.27 -12.66 -18.21
N ASN A 60 1.86 -12.39 -19.38
CA ASN A 60 2.62 -11.17 -19.62
C ASN A 60 1.73 -9.92 -19.63
N GLU A 61 0.53 -10.00 -20.22
CA GLU A 61 -0.45 -8.91 -20.19
C GLU A 61 -0.91 -8.59 -18.76
N ILE A 62 -1.15 -9.62 -17.93
CA ILE A 62 -1.57 -9.42 -16.54
C ILE A 62 -0.51 -8.69 -15.71
N LYS A 63 0.79 -8.88 -16.01
CA LYS A 63 1.89 -8.30 -15.24
C LYS A 63 2.08 -6.80 -15.47
N ILE A 64 1.68 -6.26 -16.62
CA ILE A 64 1.97 -4.89 -16.99
C ILE A 64 0.86 -3.95 -16.51
N CYS A 65 1.21 -2.71 -16.16
CA CYS A 65 0.20 -1.70 -15.89
C CYS A 65 -0.43 -1.22 -17.20
N ASN A 66 -1.77 -1.20 -17.29
CA ASN A 66 -2.47 -0.66 -18.45
C ASN A 66 -2.21 0.84 -18.65
N SER A 67 -2.05 1.62 -17.57
CA SER A 67 -1.80 3.06 -17.68
C SER A 67 -1.04 3.61 -16.48
N VAL A 68 -0.10 4.51 -16.73
CA VAL A 68 0.65 5.23 -15.70
C VAL A 68 0.65 6.70 -16.08
N TYR A 69 0.16 7.55 -15.18
CA TYR A 69 0.11 8.98 -15.36
C TYR A 69 1.02 9.67 -14.34
N HIS A 70 2.14 10.21 -14.84
CA HIS A 70 2.98 11.14 -14.11
C HIS A 70 2.49 12.57 -14.36
N MET A 71 2.30 13.34 -13.28
CA MET A 71 1.90 14.73 -13.34
C MET A 71 2.81 15.59 -12.48
N THR A 72 3.10 16.79 -12.99
CA THR A 72 3.81 17.83 -12.28
C THR A 72 2.97 19.09 -12.27
N PHE A 73 2.86 19.73 -11.11
CA PHE A 73 2.10 20.97 -10.98
C PHE A 73 2.73 21.92 -9.97
N PRO A 74 2.64 23.24 -10.20
CA PRO A 74 3.16 24.22 -9.27
C PRO A 74 2.23 24.38 -8.06
N LEU A 75 2.84 24.48 -6.88
CA LEU A 75 2.21 24.90 -5.64
C LEU A 75 2.74 26.28 -5.26
N LYS A 76 1.83 27.23 -5.03
CA LYS A 76 2.16 28.45 -4.30
C LYS A 76 2.12 28.15 -2.79
N ARG A 77 3.28 28.22 -2.16
CA ARG A 77 3.48 28.03 -0.72
C ARG A 77 2.91 29.20 0.07
N ASP A 78 2.66 29.00 1.37
CA ASP A 78 2.11 30.04 2.25
C ASP A 78 3.08 31.23 2.41
N ASN A 79 4.39 30.98 2.33
CA ASN A 79 5.42 32.02 2.32
C ASN A 79 5.57 32.74 0.96
N GLY A 80 4.73 32.42 -0.02
CA GLY A 80 4.72 33.03 -1.35
C GLY A 80 5.67 32.40 -2.38
N THR A 81 6.54 31.45 -1.99
CA THR A 81 7.41 30.75 -2.96
C THR A 81 6.60 29.78 -3.83
N ILE A 82 7.17 29.41 -4.98
CA ILE A 82 6.58 28.41 -5.88
C ILE A 82 7.44 27.15 -5.82
N GLU A 83 6.80 26.00 -5.64
CA GLU A 83 7.41 24.68 -5.62
C GLU A 83 6.72 23.78 -6.65
N THR A 84 7.48 22.97 -7.38
CA THR A 84 6.91 21.96 -8.28
C THR A 84 6.68 20.66 -7.52
N ILE A 85 5.44 20.16 -7.55
CA ILE A 85 5.05 18.90 -6.94
C ILE A 85 5.03 17.81 -8.01
N HIS A 86 5.60 16.65 -7.69
CA HIS A 86 5.54 15.46 -8.52
C HIS A 86 4.53 14.47 -7.95
N ALA A 87 3.65 13.95 -8.80
CA ALA A 87 2.62 12.99 -8.42
C ALA A 87 2.36 11.97 -9.52
N TRP A 88 1.82 10.82 -9.14
CA TRP A 88 1.53 9.69 -10.03
C TRP A 88 0.15 9.11 -9.75
N ARG A 89 -0.44 8.50 -10.78
CA ARG A 89 -1.51 7.52 -10.67
C ARG A 89 -1.25 6.39 -11.67
N ALA A 90 -1.13 5.16 -11.20
CA ALA A 90 -1.05 3.98 -12.04
C ALA A 90 -2.33 3.16 -11.91
N GLU A 91 -2.84 2.70 -13.04
CA GLU A 91 -3.93 1.73 -13.18
C GLU A 91 -3.31 0.46 -13.74
N HIS A 92 -3.26 -0.58 -12.91
CA HIS A 92 -2.61 -1.81 -13.28
C HIS A 92 -3.46 -2.64 -14.24
N SER A 93 -4.72 -2.87 -13.89
CA SER A 93 -5.61 -3.73 -14.68
C SER A 93 -7.00 -3.14 -14.82
N HIS A 94 -7.53 -3.12 -16.05
CA HIS A 94 -8.92 -2.75 -16.35
C HIS A 94 -9.88 -3.94 -16.51
N HIS A 95 -9.44 -5.18 -16.18
CA HIS A 95 -10.29 -6.37 -16.33
C HIS A 95 -11.60 -6.29 -15.51
N LYS A 96 -11.61 -5.46 -14.46
CA LYS A 96 -12.80 -5.02 -13.73
C LYS A 96 -12.69 -3.51 -13.50
N LEU A 97 -13.81 -2.82 -13.69
CA LEU A 97 -13.95 -1.41 -13.40
C LEU A 97 -14.97 -1.19 -12.27
N PRO A 98 -14.79 -0.16 -11.43
CA PRO A 98 -13.66 0.79 -11.44
C PRO A 98 -12.35 0.15 -10.97
N THR A 99 -11.22 0.79 -11.29
CA THR A 99 -9.95 0.47 -10.62
C THR A 99 -9.95 1.03 -9.19
N LYS A 100 -9.14 0.45 -8.30
CA LYS A 100 -9.14 0.77 -6.87
C LYS A 100 -7.74 0.88 -6.31
N GLY A 101 -7.43 2.01 -5.66
CA GLY A 101 -6.08 2.26 -5.17
C GLY A 101 -5.95 3.40 -4.18
N GLY A 102 -5.11 3.22 -3.15
CA GLY A 102 -4.80 4.29 -2.20
C GLY A 102 -3.94 5.41 -2.81
N ILE A 103 -3.94 6.60 -2.19
CA ILE A 103 -3.05 7.73 -2.53
C ILE A 103 -2.05 7.93 -1.38
N ARG A 104 -0.76 7.81 -1.67
CA ARG A 104 0.33 7.92 -0.68
C ARG A 104 1.00 9.28 -0.71
N TYR A 105 1.24 9.90 0.45
CA TYR A 105 2.16 11.04 0.59
C TYR A 105 3.47 10.55 1.21
N SER A 106 4.55 10.58 0.44
CA SER A 106 5.88 10.21 0.93
C SER A 106 6.98 10.73 -0.01
N THR A 107 8.13 11.10 0.53
CA THR A 107 9.31 11.49 -0.26
C THR A 107 9.87 10.35 -1.11
N LEU A 108 9.54 9.10 -0.78
CA LEU A 108 10.00 7.90 -1.48
C LEU A 108 9.14 7.55 -2.70
N VAL A 109 8.00 8.22 -2.88
CA VAL A 109 7.11 7.99 -4.04
C VAL A 109 7.90 8.18 -5.33
N ASN A 110 7.83 7.19 -6.19
CA ASN A 110 8.37 7.17 -7.55
C ASN A 110 7.52 6.24 -8.42
N GLU A 111 7.73 6.25 -9.73
CA GLU A 111 6.90 5.49 -10.68
C GLU A 111 6.93 3.98 -10.43
N ASP A 112 8.10 3.40 -10.21
CA ASP A 112 8.29 1.96 -9.94
C ASP A 112 7.52 1.52 -8.68
N GLU A 113 7.59 2.29 -7.60
CA GLU A 113 6.81 2.02 -6.38
C GLU A 113 5.30 2.03 -6.66
N ILE A 114 4.82 3.01 -7.43
CA ILE A 114 3.40 3.18 -7.70
C ILE A 114 2.86 2.06 -8.62
N MET A 115 3.64 1.64 -9.61
CA MET A 115 3.30 0.48 -10.46
C MET A 115 3.25 -0.82 -9.64
N ALA A 116 4.25 -1.07 -8.79
CA ALA A 116 4.28 -2.23 -7.89
C ALA A 116 3.06 -2.31 -6.99
N LEU A 117 2.72 -1.19 -6.35
CA LEU A 117 1.57 -1.13 -5.45
C LEU A 117 0.23 -1.23 -6.20
N ALA A 118 0.14 -0.73 -7.44
CA ALA A 118 -1.06 -0.88 -8.28
C ALA A 118 -1.28 -2.35 -8.69
N ALA A 119 -0.21 -3.07 -9.04
CA ALA A 119 -0.25 -4.51 -9.31
C ALA A 119 -0.73 -5.29 -8.09
N LEU A 120 -0.15 -5.03 -6.93
CA LEU A 120 -0.57 -5.63 -5.66
C LEU A 120 -2.05 -5.35 -5.33
N MET A 121 -2.59 -4.20 -5.74
CA MET A 121 -4.03 -3.92 -5.56
C MET A 121 -4.91 -4.81 -6.44
N THR A 122 -4.50 -5.12 -7.68
CA THR A 122 -5.25 -6.03 -8.56
C THR A 122 -5.32 -7.41 -7.95
N TYR A 123 -4.17 -7.95 -7.55
CA TYR A 123 -4.09 -9.28 -6.96
C TYR A 123 -4.81 -9.35 -5.62
N LYS A 124 -4.68 -8.31 -4.79
CA LYS A 124 -5.40 -8.21 -3.52
C LYS A 124 -6.90 -8.25 -3.72
N CYS A 125 -7.44 -7.46 -4.65
CA CYS A 125 -8.88 -7.46 -4.94
C CYS A 125 -9.35 -8.82 -5.45
N ALA A 126 -8.56 -9.49 -6.29
CA ALA A 126 -8.86 -10.84 -6.76
C ALA A 126 -8.88 -11.89 -5.63
N ILE A 127 -7.96 -11.81 -4.66
CA ILE A 127 -7.88 -12.78 -3.55
C ILE A 127 -9.10 -12.72 -2.63
N VAL A 128 -9.72 -11.56 -2.47
CA VAL A 128 -10.89 -11.36 -1.58
C VAL A 128 -12.20 -11.10 -2.35
N ASP A 129 -12.24 -11.49 -3.63
CA ASP A 129 -13.41 -11.35 -4.51
C ASP A 129 -14.03 -9.94 -4.58
N VAL A 130 -13.22 -8.91 -4.39
CA VAL A 130 -13.64 -7.53 -4.55
C VAL A 130 -13.59 -7.17 -6.04
N PRO A 131 -14.69 -6.66 -6.65
CA PRO A 131 -14.80 -6.54 -8.10
C PRO A 131 -14.11 -5.29 -8.66
N PHE A 132 -12.82 -5.10 -8.36
CA PHE A 132 -12.04 -3.96 -8.84
C PHE A 132 -10.74 -4.40 -9.51
N GLY A 133 -10.35 -3.67 -10.56
CA GLY A 133 -8.98 -3.60 -11.02
C GLY A 133 -8.09 -2.88 -9.99
N GLY A 134 -6.78 -3.13 -10.02
CA GLY A 134 -5.85 -2.45 -9.11
C GLY A 134 -5.39 -1.11 -9.65
N ALA A 135 -5.28 -0.13 -8.77
CA ALA A 135 -4.63 1.14 -9.04
C ALA A 135 -3.81 1.59 -7.82
N LYS A 136 -3.01 2.64 -7.99
CA LYS A 136 -2.32 3.32 -6.89
C LYS A 136 -1.97 4.75 -7.29
N GLY A 137 -2.10 5.69 -6.36
CA GLY A 137 -1.59 7.04 -6.52
C GLY A 137 -0.50 7.37 -5.50
N GLY A 138 0.31 8.37 -5.80
CA GLY A 138 1.30 8.91 -4.89
C GLY A 138 1.65 10.35 -5.18
N ILE A 139 1.96 11.12 -4.13
CA ILE A 139 2.49 12.48 -4.21
C ILE A 139 3.81 12.52 -3.46
N GLN A 140 4.87 12.98 -4.12
CA GLN A 140 6.23 12.97 -3.58
C GLN A 140 6.47 14.17 -2.66
N ILE A 141 5.95 14.10 -1.44
CA ILE A 141 6.07 15.15 -0.41
C ILE A 141 6.32 14.58 0.98
N ASN A 142 6.96 15.36 1.85
CA ASN A 142 6.94 15.12 3.29
C ASN A 142 5.83 15.97 3.91
N VAL A 143 4.77 15.33 4.41
CA VAL A 143 3.59 15.99 4.99
C VAL A 143 3.91 16.95 6.13
N GLU A 144 4.98 16.71 6.89
CA GLU A 144 5.38 17.55 8.03
C GLU A 144 5.92 18.91 7.59
N LYS A 145 6.32 19.06 6.33
CA LYS A 145 6.86 20.30 5.76
C LYS A 145 5.78 21.22 5.19
N TYR A 146 4.50 20.86 5.30
CA TYR A 146 3.40 21.61 4.69
C TYR A 146 2.34 21.96 5.72
N SER A 147 1.78 23.16 5.58
CA SER A 147 0.59 23.52 6.36
C SER A 147 -0.63 22.72 5.87
N VAL A 148 -1.69 22.70 6.68
CA VAL A 148 -2.96 22.07 6.27
C VAL A 148 -3.52 22.73 5.01
N GLY A 149 -3.39 24.06 4.88
CA GLY A 149 -3.84 24.79 3.69
C GLY A 149 -3.00 24.47 2.44
N GLU A 150 -1.69 24.26 2.60
CA GLU A 150 -0.84 23.80 1.51
C GLU A 150 -1.19 22.37 1.08
N LEU A 151 -1.40 21.46 2.04
CA LEU A 151 -1.84 20.08 1.77
C LEU A 151 -3.19 20.04 1.06
N GLU A 152 -4.13 20.90 1.44
CA GLU A 152 -5.41 21.03 0.74
C GLU A 152 -5.20 21.45 -0.72
N ARG A 153 -4.42 22.50 -0.97
CA ARG A 153 -4.14 22.96 -2.35
C ARG A 153 -3.45 21.89 -3.19
N ILE A 154 -2.50 21.15 -2.62
CA ILE A 154 -1.85 20.01 -3.28
C ILE A 154 -2.89 18.93 -3.63
N THR A 155 -3.69 18.51 -2.64
CA THR A 155 -4.67 17.43 -2.80
C THR A 155 -5.72 17.78 -3.85
N ARG A 156 -6.25 19.01 -3.80
CA ARG A 156 -7.24 19.50 -4.78
C ARG A 156 -6.65 19.63 -6.17
N ARG A 157 -5.42 20.12 -6.29
CA ARG A 157 -4.75 20.19 -7.60
C ARG A 157 -4.51 18.79 -8.17
N TYR A 158 -4.07 17.85 -7.35
CA TYR A 158 -3.95 16.45 -7.76
C TYR A 158 -5.28 15.87 -8.23
N ALA A 159 -6.36 16.05 -7.44
CA ALA A 159 -7.71 15.61 -7.84
C ALA A 159 -8.16 16.24 -9.16
N TYR A 160 -7.88 17.52 -9.37
CA TYR A 160 -8.15 18.21 -10.63
C TYR A 160 -7.44 17.55 -11.83
N GLU A 161 -6.14 17.23 -11.70
CA GLU A 161 -5.39 16.52 -12.76
C GLU A 161 -6.00 15.13 -13.03
N LEU A 162 -6.37 14.38 -11.98
CA LEU A 162 -7.03 13.08 -12.14
C LEU A 162 -8.36 13.20 -12.88
N VAL A 163 -9.23 14.15 -12.52
CA VAL A 163 -10.51 14.37 -13.21
C VAL A 163 -10.26 14.73 -14.67
N SER A 164 -9.35 15.66 -14.92
CA SER A 164 -9.03 16.16 -16.27
C SER A 164 -8.49 15.08 -17.20
N LYS A 165 -7.88 14.03 -16.64
CA LYS A 165 -7.30 12.91 -17.39
C LYS A 165 -8.07 11.61 -17.24
N ASN A 166 -9.25 11.63 -16.64
CA ASN A 166 -10.11 10.46 -16.46
C ASN A 166 -9.47 9.33 -15.61
N PHE A 167 -8.69 9.70 -14.60
CA PHE A 167 -8.07 8.80 -13.59
C PHE A 167 -8.79 8.84 -12.23
N ILE A 168 -10.04 9.30 -12.22
CA ILE A 168 -10.94 9.26 -11.07
C ILE A 168 -12.39 9.32 -11.57
N GLY A 169 -13.24 8.49 -10.98
CA GLY A 169 -14.67 8.48 -11.23
C GLY A 169 -15.32 7.20 -10.68
N PRO A 170 -16.59 7.24 -10.26
CA PRO A 170 -17.28 6.11 -9.65
C PRO A 170 -17.22 4.80 -10.46
N GLY A 171 -17.26 4.89 -11.79
CA GLY A 171 -17.18 3.76 -12.71
C GLY A 171 -15.83 3.61 -13.43
N ILE A 172 -14.82 4.40 -13.06
CA ILE A 172 -13.53 4.46 -13.77
C ILE A 172 -12.38 4.08 -12.83
N ASP A 173 -12.11 4.93 -11.83
CA ASP A 173 -11.09 4.73 -10.80
C ASP A 173 -11.60 5.36 -9.50
N VAL A 174 -11.58 4.58 -8.42
CA VAL A 174 -11.99 5.03 -7.09
C VAL A 174 -10.77 5.04 -6.14
N PRO A 175 -10.20 6.21 -5.81
CA PRO A 175 -9.10 6.29 -4.85
C PRO A 175 -9.48 5.97 -3.39
N ALA A 176 -8.48 5.90 -2.52
CA ALA A 176 -8.61 5.65 -1.07
C ALA A 176 -7.45 6.30 -0.28
N PRO A 177 -7.55 6.32 1.06
CA PRO A 177 -6.42 6.63 1.92
C PRO A 177 -5.27 5.62 1.78
N ASP A 178 -4.04 6.10 2.00
CA ASP A 178 -2.82 5.32 2.19
C ASP A 178 -1.89 6.04 3.19
N TYR A 179 -0.60 5.71 3.22
CA TYR A 179 0.35 6.38 4.08
C TYR A 179 0.37 7.89 3.82
N GLY A 180 0.18 8.69 4.87
CA GLY A 180 0.17 10.16 4.79
C GLY A 180 -1.15 10.78 4.32
N THR A 181 -2.19 9.99 4.05
CA THR A 181 -3.54 10.49 3.71
C THR A 181 -4.62 9.83 4.56
N GLY A 182 -5.73 10.53 4.77
CA GLY A 182 -6.86 10.06 5.56
C GLY A 182 -8.19 10.65 5.09
N GLU A 183 -9.18 10.64 5.97
CA GLU A 183 -10.53 11.12 5.69
C GLU A 183 -10.57 12.57 5.20
N ARG A 184 -9.70 13.43 5.75
CA ARG A 184 -9.58 14.84 5.34
C ARG A 184 -9.20 14.98 3.87
N GLU A 185 -8.16 14.28 3.42
CA GLU A 185 -7.75 14.34 2.02
C GLU A 185 -8.81 13.74 1.10
N MET A 186 -9.49 12.67 1.52
CA MET A 186 -10.59 12.09 0.73
C MET A 186 -11.79 13.03 0.63
N ALA A 187 -12.08 13.83 1.66
CA ALA A 187 -13.11 14.86 1.61
C ALA A 187 -12.76 15.95 0.59
N TRP A 188 -11.51 16.42 0.55
CA TRP A 188 -11.07 17.39 -0.46
C TRP A 188 -11.12 16.84 -1.89
N ILE A 189 -10.80 15.55 -2.07
CA ILE A 189 -10.92 14.88 -3.36
C ILE A 189 -12.39 14.80 -3.79
N LEU A 190 -13.28 14.37 -2.89
CA LEU A 190 -14.72 14.31 -3.17
C LEU A 190 -15.25 15.69 -3.57
N ASP A 191 -14.94 16.73 -2.79
CA ASP A 191 -15.41 18.09 -3.03
C ASP A 191 -14.93 18.61 -4.40
N THR A 192 -13.66 18.40 -4.72
CA THR A 192 -13.09 18.79 -6.01
C THR A 192 -13.70 18.02 -7.17
N TYR A 193 -13.84 16.69 -7.04
CA TYR A 193 -14.49 15.85 -8.05
C TYR A 193 -15.93 16.32 -8.29
N THR A 194 -16.68 16.53 -7.20
CA THR A 194 -18.07 16.96 -7.25
C THR A 194 -18.21 18.32 -7.90
N ALA A 195 -17.27 19.25 -7.69
CA ALA A 195 -17.29 20.55 -8.36
C ALA A 195 -17.11 20.42 -9.89
N MET A 196 -16.30 19.45 -10.34
CA MET A 196 -15.89 19.32 -11.74
C MET A 196 -16.76 18.38 -12.58
N THR A 197 -17.31 17.32 -11.99
CA THR A 197 -18.08 16.30 -12.72
C THR A 197 -19.42 16.86 -13.24
N SER A 198 -19.84 16.44 -14.43
CA SER A 198 -21.19 16.71 -14.94
C SER A 198 -22.23 15.79 -14.30
N ASP A 199 -21.85 14.55 -13.95
CA ASP A 199 -22.70 13.59 -13.26
C ASP A 199 -22.60 13.75 -11.75
N LYS A 200 -23.65 14.31 -11.15
CA LYS A 200 -23.74 14.55 -9.70
C LYS A 200 -24.32 13.37 -8.93
N LEU A 201 -25.01 12.44 -9.59
CA LEU A 201 -25.77 11.40 -8.89
C LEU A 201 -24.84 10.47 -8.12
N GLU A 202 -23.81 9.97 -8.79
CA GLU A 202 -22.85 9.02 -8.24
C GLU A 202 -21.55 9.69 -7.77
N ALA A 203 -21.45 11.02 -7.79
CA ALA A 203 -20.21 11.74 -7.49
C ALA A 203 -19.60 11.35 -6.12
N ARG A 204 -20.45 11.01 -5.14
CA ARG A 204 -20.01 10.55 -3.81
C ARG A 204 -19.25 9.24 -3.81
N ALA A 205 -19.41 8.40 -4.84
CA ALA A 205 -18.73 7.12 -4.99
C ALA A 205 -17.35 7.25 -5.66
N CYS A 206 -16.91 8.45 -6.07
CA CYS A 206 -15.63 8.65 -6.74
C CYS A 206 -14.40 8.34 -5.86
N VAL A 207 -14.57 8.31 -4.53
CA VAL A 207 -13.49 8.06 -3.56
C VAL A 207 -14.03 7.36 -2.32
N THR A 208 -13.23 6.48 -1.72
CA THR A 208 -13.55 5.76 -0.47
C THR A 208 -12.72 6.27 0.70
N GLY A 209 -13.07 5.91 1.94
CA GLY A 209 -12.36 6.38 3.13
C GLY A 209 -12.65 7.85 3.45
N LYS A 210 -13.83 8.34 3.05
CA LYS A 210 -14.37 9.65 3.40
C LYS A 210 -14.82 9.68 4.87
N PRO A 211 -15.00 10.87 5.47
CA PRO A 211 -15.71 11.02 6.73
C PRO A 211 -17.11 10.40 6.65
N VAL A 212 -17.63 9.90 7.77
CA VAL A 212 -18.96 9.26 7.83
C VAL A 212 -20.06 10.23 7.38
N GLU A 213 -19.96 11.48 7.79
CA GLU A 213 -20.88 12.57 7.45
C GLU A 213 -20.90 12.89 5.95
N GLN A 214 -19.89 12.44 5.21
CA GLN A 214 -19.77 12.61 3.75
C GLN A 214 -19.98 11.30 2.98
N GLY A 215 -20.68 10.33 3.57
CA GLY A 215 -20.94 9.02 2.95
C GLY A 215 -19.76 8.05 3.07
N GLY A 216 -18.91 8.26 4.08
CA GLY A 216 -18.00 7.23 4.58
C GLY A 216 -18.78 6.09 5.25
N ILE A 217 -18.23 4.88 5.22
CA ILE A 217 -18.81 3.72 5.88
C ILE A 217 -18.20 3.55 7.28
N HIS A 218 -19.04 3.27 8.28
CA HIS A 218 -18.60 2.90 9.61
C HIS A 218 -17.67 1.68 9.54
N GLY A 219 -16.69 1.61 10.45
CA GLY A 219 -15.75 0.50 10.44
C GLY A 219 -14.58 0.66 9.47
N ARG A 220 -14.61 1.62 8.54
CA ARG A 220 -13.59 1.72 7.48
C ARG A 220 -12.20 2.00 8.01
N LYS A 221 -12.08 2.78 9.09
CA LYS A 221 -10.81 3.17 9.70
C LYS A 221 -10.10 1.93 10.27
N GLU A 222 -10.83 1.12 11.01
CA GLU A 222 -10.35 -0.09 11.68
C GLU A 222 -10.32 -1.33 10.78
N ALA A 223 -11.06 -1.34 9.66
CA ALA A 223 -11.25 -2.50 8.79
C ALA A 223 -9.96 -3.21 8.38
N THR A 224 -8.91 -2.47 8.01
CA THR A 224 -7.65 -3.10 7.59
C THR A 224 -6.97 -3.84 8.74
N GLY A 225 -6.96 -3.26 9.94
CA GLY A 225 -6.39 -3.93 11.12
C GLY A 225 -7.24 -5.11 11.57
N LEU A 226 -8.57 -5.00 11.48
CA LEU A 226 -9.48 -6.11 11.75
C LEU A 226 -9.29 -7.27 10.75
N GLY A 227 -9.05 -6.95 9.48
CA GLY A 227 -8.71 -7.95 8.46
C GLY A 227 -7.40 -8.69 8.75
N VAL A 228 -6.38 -7.99 9.27
CA VAL A 228 -5.13 -8.62 9.73
C VAL A 228 -5.41 -9.59 10.87
N TYR A 229 -6.22 -9.18 11.85
CA TYR A 229 -6.64 -10.06 12.94
C TYR A 229 -7.32 -11.32 12.42
N TYR A 230 -8.32 -11.20 11.53
CA TYR A 230 -9.02 -12.38 10.98
C TYR A 230 -8.09 -13.28 10.16
N GLY A 231 -7.21 -12.69 9.35
CA GLY A 231 -6.23 -13.44 8.57
C GLY A 231 -5.28 -14.24 9.46
N LEU A 232 -4.76 -13.65 10.52
CA LEU A 232 -3.88 -14.34 11.47
C LEU A 232 -4.62 -15.36 12.33
N ARG A 233 -5.84 -15.04 12.78
CA ARG A 233 -6.68 -15.97 13.54
C ARG A 233 -6.92 -17.26 12.76
N GLU A 234 -7.26 -17.14 11.48
CA GLU A 234 -7.47 -18.28 10.59
C GLU A 234 -6.16 -18.99 10.24
N ALA A 235 -5.10 -18.25 9.92
CA ALA A 235 -3.79 -18.87 9.65
C ALA A 235 -3.26 -19.68 10.84
N CYS A 236 -3.53 -19.24 12.07
CA CYS A 236 -3.13 -19.94 13.28
C CYS A 236 -4.13 -20.99 13.77
N SER A 237 -5.30 -21.16 13.15
CA SER A 237 -6.29 -22.16 13.61
C SER A 237 -5.98 -23.58 13.13
N PHE A 238 -5.14 -23.75 12.11
CA PHE A 238 -4.77 -25.06 11.57
C PHE A 238 -3.61 -25.66 12.36
N GLU A 239 -3.88 -26.70 13.16
CA GLU A 239 -2.87 -27.38 13.97
C GLU A 239 -1.75 -28.00 13.12
N GLU A 240 -2.11 -28.53 11.94
CA GLU A 240 -1.17 -29.13 11.00
C GLU A 240 -0.12 -28.12 10.48
N ASP A 241 -0.51 -26.85 10.34
CA ASP A 241 0.40 -25.77 9.94
C ASP A 241 1.23 -25.24 11.12
N MET A 242 0.67 -25.22 12.33
CA MET A 242 1.36 -24.70 13.53
C MET A 242 2.39 -25.66 14.11
N LYS A 243 2.14 -26.97 14.03
CA LYS A 243 3.01 -28.00 14.63
C LYS A 243 4.44 -28.00 14.06
N PRO A 244 4.68 -27.92 12.74
CA PRO A 244 6.03 -27.79 12.19
C PRO A 244 6.77 -26.52 12.62
N LEU A 245 6.03 -25.47 12.99
CA LEU A 245 6.57 -24.20 13.47
C LEU A 245 6.86 -24.22 14.99
N GLY A 246 6.52 -25.32 15.69
CA GLY A 246 6.63 -25.40 17.15
C GLY A 246 5.64 -24.49 17.89
N LEU A 247 4.53 -24.13 17.25
CA LEU A 247 3.54 -23.21 17.76
C LEU A 247 2.25 -23.97 18.15
N SER A 248 1.54 -23.48 19.17
CA SER A 248 0.18 -23.91 19.50
C SER A 248 -0.84 -23.40 18.48
N SER A 249 -1.99 -24.05 18.34
CA SER A 249 -3.12 -23.52 17.56
C SER A 249 -3.79 -22.33 18.28
N GLY A 250 -4.40 -21.42 17.51
CA GLY A 250 -5.07 -20.21 18.00
C GLY A 250 -4.12 -19.02 18.14
N LEU A 251 -4.59 -17.91 18.73
CA LEU A 251 -3.78 -16.70 18.97
C LEU A 251 -3.41 -16.49 20.44
N GLU A 252 -4.09 -17.21 21.34
CA GLU A 252 -3.93 -17.08 22.79
C GLU A 252 -2.46 -17.27 23.22
N GLY A 253 -1.94 -16.29 23.95
CA GLY A 253 -0.57 -16.30 24.50
C GLY A 253 0.54 -16.14 23.46
N LYS A 254 0.24 -15.97 22.17
CA LYS A 254 1.27 -15.75 21.13
C LYS A 254 1.84 -14.35 21.22
N SER A 255 3.17 -14.24 21.24
CA SER A 255 3.86 -12.95 21.20
C SER A 255 3.95 -12.42 19.76
N ILE A 256 3.38 -11.24 19.49
CA ILE A 256 3.35 -10.62 18.17
C ILE A 256 4.07 -9.28 18.21
N VAL A 257 5.01 -9.07 17.28
CA VAL A 257 5.67 -7.78 17.10
C VAL A 257 4.95 -6.98 16.01
N VAL A 258 4.50 -5.76 16.34
CA VAL A 258 3.91 -4.83 15.36
C VAL A 258 4.92 -3.74 15.03
N GLN A 259 5.37 -3.71 13.76
CA GLN A 259 6.24 -2.65 13.24
C GLN A 259 5.39 -1.54 12.63
N GLY A 260 5.47 -0.35 13.22
CA GLY A 260 4.75 0.85 12.78
C GLY A 260 3.38 0.98 13.42
N PHE A 261 3.08 2.16 13.96
CA PHE A 261 1.87 2.42 14.76
C PHE A 261 0.93 3.43 14.08
N GLY A 262 0.84 3.34 12.75
CA GLY A 262 -0.18 4.06 11.98
C GLY A 262 -1.55 3.36 12.04
N ASN A 263 -2.48 3.77 11.18
CA ASN A 263 -3.85 3.25 11.17
C ASN A 263 -3.94 1.71 11.19
N VAL A 264 -3.18 1.03 10.32
CA VAL A 264 -3.18 -0.45 10.26
C VAL A 264 -2.55 -1.04 11.52
N GLY A 265 -1.35 -0.59 11.91
CA GLY A 265 -0.62 -1.16 13.05
C GLY A 265 -1.36 -1.02 14.38
N TYR A 266 -1.94 0.16 14.64
CA TYR A 266 -2.75 0.40 15.84
C TYR A 266 -3.95 -0.56 15.91
N HIS A 267 -4.76 -0.62 14.84
CA HIS A 267 -5.95 -1.45 14.83
C HIS A 267 -5.62 -2.95 14.83
N SER A 268 -4.56 -3.38 14.13
CA SER A 268 -4.08 -4.77 14.21
C SER A 268 -3.67 -5.13 15.63
N ALA A 269 -2.85 -4.31 16.30
CA ALA A 269 -2.41 -4.54 17.67
C ALA A 269 -3.60 -4.66 18.63
N LYS A 270 -4.57 -3.73 18.51
CA LYS A 270 -5.80 -3.74 19.31
C LYS A 270 -6.56 -5.06 19.18
N PHE A 271 -6.92 -5.47 17.96
CA PHE A 271 -7.74 -6.67 17.76
C PHE A 271 -6.99 -7.96 18.05
N LEU A 272 -5.68 -8.01 17.79
CA LEU A 272 -4.85 -9.17 18.16
C LEU A 272 -4.75 -9.31 19.69
N GLN A 273 -4.63 -8.20 20.42
CA GLN A 273 -4.65 -8.21 21.88
C GLN A 273 -6.01 -8.65 22.44
N GLU A 274 -7.11 -8.12 21.90
CA GLU A 274 -8.48 -8.55 22.25
C GLU A 274 -8.71 -10.04 21.94
N GLY A 275 -8.01 -10.58 20.95
CA GLY A 275 -7.99 -12.00 20.59
C GLY A 275 -7.01 -12.88 21.37
N GLY A 276 -6.43 -12.38 22.47
CA GLY A 276 -5.59 -13.16 23.38
C GLY A 276 -4.10 -13.17 23.07
N ALA A 277 -3.65 -12.47 22.02
CA ALA A 277 -2.23 -12.36 21.71
C ALA A 277 -1.52 -11.35 22.63
N VAL A 278 -0.23 -11.55 22.87
CA VAL A 278 0.64 -10.64 23.61
C VAL A 278 1.34 -9.72 22.62
N ILE A 279 0.99 -8.43 22.62
CA ILE A 279 1.61 -7.46 21.70
C ILE A 279 2.92 -6.95 22.27
N MET A 280 3.98 -7.11 21.48
CA MET A 280 5.27 -6.46 21.69
C MET A 280 5.42 -5.32 20.69
N LEU A 281 5.58 -4.09 21.16
CA LEU A 281 5.73 -2.94 20.28
C LEU A 281 7.19 -2.78 19.87
N SER A 282 7.44 -2.64 18.56
CA SER A 282 8.73 -2.21 18.04
C SER A 282 8.61 -0.78 17.50
N GLN A 283 9.31 0.17 18.13
CA GLN A 283 9.41 1.54 17.65
C GLN A 283 10.42 1.63 16.48
N ASN A 284 10.17 2.55 15.55
CA ASN A 284 10.80 2.66 14.24
C ASN A 284 12.36 2.66 14.23
N LEU A 285 12.94 2.09 13.16
CA LEU A 285 14.37 1.97 12.82
C LEU A 285 15.13 3.30 12.57
N MET A 286 14.64 4.44 13.09
CA MET A 286 15.29 5.75 12.96
C MET A 286 15.71 6.37 14.32
N ALA A 287 15.60 5.63 15.41
CA ALA A 287 16.27 5.97 16.66
C ALA A 287 17.57 5.15 16.77
N PRO A 288 18.76 5.76 16.74
CA PRO A 288 19.96 5.08 17.17
C PRO A 288 19.82 4.88 18.69
N SER A 289 19.83 3.61 19.11
CA SER A 289 19.77 3.15 20.50
C SER A 289 18.41 3.28 21.21
N THR A 290 17.64 2.19 21.21
CA THR A 290 16.86 1.83 22.39
C THR A 290 16.69 0.31 22.40
N THR A 291 17.32 -0.32 23.38
CA THR A 291 17.31 -1.78 23.59
C THR A 291 15.95 -2.24 24.10
N LEU A 292 15.53 -3.40 23.60
CA LEU A 292 14.27 -4.14 23.81
C LEU A 292 13.89 -4.53 25.27
N ARG A 293 14.37 -3.84 26.32
CA ARG A 293 14.26 -4.34 27.70
C ARG A 293 13.18 -3.75 28.61
N ASP A 294 12.55 -2.62 28.31
CA ASP A 294 11.72 -1.94 29.31
C ASP A 294 10.26 -1.75 28.89
N TRP A 295 9.54 -2.85 28.70
CA TRP A 295 8.07 -2.87 28.73
C TRP A 295 7.60 -4.14 29.46
N ARG A 296 7.39 -4.03 30.77
CA ARG A 296 6.60 -4.95 31.60
C ARG A 296 5.37 -4.21 32.09
#